data_AF-A0A9D9NZ94-F1
#
_entry.id   AF-A0A9D9NZ94-F1
#
_cell.length_a   1.000
_cell.length_b   1.000
_cell.length_c   1.000
_cell.angle_alpha   90.00
_cell.angle_beta   90.00
_cell.angle_gamma   90.00
#
_symmetry.space_group_name_H-M   'P 1'
#
loop_
_entity.id
_entity.type
_entity.pdbx_description
1 polymer ?
#
loop_
_entity_poly.entity_id
_entity_poly.type
_entity_poly.pdbx_seq_one_letter_code
_entity_poly.pdbx_strand_id
1 'polypeptide(L)' 'MTRRSIIGILGGMGPLATVDLYRKIIEATPAERDQDHLHVIIDADPSIPDRTA' A
#
# COMPACT_ATOMS: atom_id res chain seq x y z
N MET A 1 10.88 -22.74 -6.44
CA MET A 1 9.74 -21.81 -6.59
C MET A 1 9.86 -20.77 -5.50
N THR A 2 10.30 -19.55 -5.84
CA THR A 2 10.36 -18.45 -4.88
C THR A 2 8.94 -18.01 -4.56
N ARG A 3 8.54 -18.09 -3.29
CA ARG A 3 7.22 -17.59 -2.84
C ARG A 3 7.20 -16.08 -3.07
N ARG A 4 6.23 -15.58 -3.84
CA ARG A 4 5.98 -14.14 -3.98
C ARG A 4 5.36 -13.66 -2.66
N SER A 5 6.05 -12.80 -1.93
CA SER A 5 5.52 -12.21 -0.69
C SER A 5 4.47 -11.16 -1.00
N ILE A 6 3.48 -11.03 -0.11
CA ILE A 6 2.39 -10.05 -0.22
C ILE A 6 2.70 -8.89 0.71
N ILE A 7 2.59 -7.66 0.22
CA ILE A 7 2.69 -6.46 1.06
C ILE A 7 1.29 -6.10 1.56
N GLY A 8 1.12 -6.03 2.88
CA GLY A 8 -0.08 -5.49 3.51
C GLY A 8 0.12 -4.04 3.89
N ILE A 9 -0.80 -3.16 3.50
CA ILE A 9 -0.86 -1.76 3.95
C ILE A 9 -2.09 -1.60 4.84
N LEU A 10 -1.88 -1.38 6.13
CA LEU A 10 -2.92 -0.93 7.05
C LEU A 10 -2.92 0.61 7.08
N GLY A 11 -3.83 1.20 6.33
CA GLY A 11 -3.98 2.62 6.09
C GLY A 11 -5.20 3.23 6.79
N GLY A 12 -5.70 4.34 6.23
CA GLY A 12 -6.84 5.08 6.79
C GLY A 12 -6.47 6.23 7.74
N MET A 13 -5.18 6.41 8.06
CA MET A 13 -4.69 7.38 9.05
C MET A 13 -3.74 8.43 8.46
N GLY A 14 -4.09 9.22 7.43
CA GLY A 14 -5.41 9.40 6.80
C GLY A 14 -5.53 8.77 5.41
N PRO A 15 -6.73 8.77 4.79
CA PRO A 15 -6.99 8.12 3.50
C PRO A 15 -6.07 8.59 2.37
N LEU A 16 -5.82 9.90 2.25
CA LEU A 16 -4.93 10.44 1.22
C LEU A 16 -3.47 10.02 1.42
N ALA A 17 -3.03 9.84 2.67
CA ALA A 17 -1.68 9.33 2.94
C ALA A 17 -1.52 7.88 2.49
N THR A 18 -2.58 7.07 2.61
CA THR A 18 -2.59 5.69 2.11
C THR A 18 -2.48 5.65 0.58
N VAL A 19 -3.23 6.51 -0.12
CA VAL A 19 -3.12 6.64 -1.59
C VAL A 19 -1.72 7.09 -2.00
N ASP A 20 -1.15 8.09 -1.34
CA ASP A 20 0.18 8.60 -1.65
C ASP A 20 1.26 7.54 -1.40
N LEU A 21 1.15 6.75 -0.33
CA LEU A 21 2.04 5.62 -0.08
C LEU A 21 1.98 4.59 -1.22
N TYR A 22 0.78 4.19 -1.63
CA TYR A 22 0.65 3.20 -2.70
C TYR A 22 1.19 3.73 -4.04
N ARG A 23 0.94 5.00 -4.35
CA ARG A 23 1.52 5.68 -5.52
C ARG A 23 3.04 5.64 -5.48
N LYS A 24 3.66 5.99 -4.35
CA LYS A 24 5.12 5.95 -4.17
C LYS A 24 5.69 4.53 -4.34
N ILE A 25 4.98 3.51 -3.88
CA ILE A 25 5.38 2.11 -4.09
C ILE A 25 5.39 1.78 -5.59
N ILE A 26 4.35 2.15 -6.33
CA ILE A 26 4.28 1.95 -7.78
C ILE A 26 5.45 2.66 -8.48
N GLU A 27 5.65 3.95 -8.20
CA GLU A 27 6.71 4.77 -8.80
C GLU A 27 8.13 4.27 -8.48
N ALA A 28 8.33 3.70 -7.28
CA ALA A 28 9.62 3.16 -6.84
C ALA A 28 9.85 1.70 -7.24
N THR A 29 8.85 1.00 -7.77
CA THR A 29 8.98 -0.41 -8.19
C THR A 29 9.56 -0.46 -9.60
N PRO A 30 10.75 -1.05 -9.82
CA PRO A 30 11.26 -1.32 -11.16
C PRO A 30 10.36 -2.36 -11.84
N ALA A 31 9.54 -1.92 -12.78
CA ALA A 31 8.58 -2.75 -13.51
C ALA A 31 8.55 -2.32 -14.99
N GLU A 32 8.55 -3.28 -15.91
CA GLU A 32 8.43 -3.01 -17.35
C GLU A 32 6.99 -3.21 -17.85
N ARG A 33 6.16 -3.88 -17.04
CA ARG A 33 4.74 -4.17 -17.26
C ARG A 33 4.01 -4.38 -15.93
N ASP A 34 2.69 -4.31 -15.97
CA ASP A 34 1.83 -4.40 -14.77
C ASP A 34 2.11 -5.62 -13.88
N GLN A 35 2.40 -6.78 -14.47
CA GLN A 35 2.64 -8.03 -13.73
C GLN A 35 3.95 -8.03 -12.95
N ASP A 36 4.88 -7.13 -13.28
CA ASP A 36 6.16 -7.02 -12.58
C ASP A 36 6.01 -6.27 -11.25
N HIS A 37 4.90 -5.55 -11.03
CA HIS A 37 4.63 -4.88 -9.77
C HIS A 37 4.44 -5.84 -8.59
N LEU A 38 4.66 -5.29 -7.40
CA LEU A 38 4.48 -5.96 -6.12
C LEU A 38 3.00 -6.31 -5.90
N HIS A 39 2.73 -7.48 -5.35
CA HIS A 39 1.37 -7.82 -4.93
C HIS A 39 1.07 -7.12 -3.59
N VAL A 40 0.11 -6.20 -3.61
CA VAL A 40 -0.25 -5.36 -2.46
C VAL A 40 -1.72 -5.56 -2.11
N ILE A 41 -2.03 -5.70 -0.82
CA ILE A 41 -3.38 -5.65 -0.25
C ILE A 41 -3.43 -4.42 0.67
N ILE A 42 -4.44 -3.58 0.48
CA ILE A 42 -4.63 -2.35 1.26
C ILE A 42 -5.93 -2.47 2.03
N ASP A 43 -5.83 -2.33 3.34
CA ASP A 43 -6.96 -2.06 4.23
C ASP A 43 -6.92 -0.58 4.59
N ALA A 44 -7.95 0.17 4.22
CA ALA A 44 -8.01 1.62 4.36
C ALA A 44 -9.24 2.04 5.15
N ASP A 45 -9.16 1.87 6.48
CA ASP A 45 -10.25 2.15 7.40
C ASP A 45 -10.07 3.52 8.11
N PRO A 46 -10.80 4.57 7.70
CA PRO A 46 -10.74 5.87 8.37
C PRO A 46 -11.51 5.89 9.71
N SER A 47 -12.21 4.83 10.08
CA SER A 47 -12.92 4.74 11.36
C SER A 47 -11.97 4.52 12.54
N ILE A 48 -10.69 4.19 12.27
CA ILE A 48 -9.65 4.10 13.29
C ILE A 48 -9.59 5.41 14.09
N PRO A 49 -9.74 5.35 15.43
CA PRO A 49 -9.77 6.54 16.27
C PRO A 49 -8.58 7.47 16.07
N ASP A 50 -8.76 8.73 16.44
CA ASP A 50 -7.66 9.70 16.35
C ASP A 50 -6.47 9.28 17.23
N ARG A 51 -5.26 9.37 16.66
CA ARG A 51 -4.01 8.90 17.30
C ARG A 51 -3.45 9.92 18.29
N THR A 52 -3.95 11.15 18.29
CA THR A 52 -3.47 12.28 19.10
C THR A 52 -4.45 12.72 20.18
N ALA A 53 -5.65 12.13 20.20
CA ALA A 53 -6.71 12.45 21.15
C ALA A 53 -6.42 11.96 22.59
#